data_AF-A0A924SHE7-F1
#
_entry.id   AF-A0A924SHE7-F1
#
_cell.length_a   1.000
_cell.length_b   1.000
_cell.length_c   1.000
_cell.angle_alpha   90.00
_cell.angle_beta   90.00
_cell.angle_gamma   90.00
#
_symmetry.space_group_name_H-M   'P 1'
#
loop_
_entity.id
_entity.type
_entity.pdbx_description
1 polymer ?
#
loop_
_entity_poly.entity_id
_entity_poly.type
_entity_poly.pdbx_seq_one_letter_code
_entity_poly.pdbx_strand_id
1 'polypeptide(L)'
;MVSSNRPRPLHSFPAPLKLCWQTASAAAVLALVACSSTPLQPWRPPTAAVVAPQPAVTRAAPAATTEAPAIAQPVPPASITQTDAPDALTPDGAPYSAAVAARFADPAIAYSTPGLQPGRTSYSSNAEIGDWLAQLTLKPSRGVHPSVLRIGLSQQGVPLEALLLTRANSPDAPSVIATGRPTVMIVAQQHGNEPAGSEAALVVARELAQGLLEPLLDKINVLIVPRANPDGAAVNQRTTANGIDMNRDHLLLNSPEARALAQLGRDYQPTVVLDAHEYTVVGRYLEKFGAIQKFDALLQYAMTANLPEFLTRASEEWYRRPAVAALKSQGLSSEWYYTTSTDIDDHVLSMGGTQPDTGRNVNGLKNTVSMLVESRGVGIGRLHIQRRVHTQVTAMVSMLQSTATRAEQLATLRSYIDREVSSQACRTKAIVAAGPTNAQYDLTMLNPTTGADKKVSVDWNSALELQTLKSRVRPCGYWLSAASTAAVDRLQLLGVQVMRVVDAGTVLGELYRATGHSTSVRQDVRGGIADAQPIVQTEVELVRGLVDTPQGSFYVPMGQPLANLVLAALEPDTQNSYYANHILANLGDTARIMAEPSAAVEKLP
;
A
#
# COMPACT_ATOMS: atom_id res chain seq x y z
N MET A 1 26.09 55.93 52.49
CA MET A 1 27.08 56.12 53.57
C MET A 1 27.77 54.76 53.76
N VAL A 2 29.11 54.62 53.68
CA VAL A 2 30.14 55.11 54.63
C VAL A 2 29.93 54.42 56.01
N SER A 3 30.83 53.64 56.60
CA SER A 3 32.22 53.25 56.23
C SER A 3 32.71 52.01 57.01
N SER A 4 33.41 51.11 56.30
CA SER A 4 34.66 50.37 56.59
C SER A 4 35.11 49.82 57.98
N ASN A 5 36.14 48.95 57.86
CA ASN A 5 37.24 48.62 58.78
C ASN A 5 37.09 47.57 59.91
N ARG A 6 38.01 46.60 59.83
CA ARG A 6 38.37 45.56 60.82
C ARG A 6 39.27 46.15 61.93
N PRO A 7 39.59 45.39 63.00
CA PRO A 7 40.84 44.61 62.94
C PRO A 7 40.80 43.19 63.57
N ARG A 8 41.89 42.45 63.37
CA ARG A 8 42.35 41.17 63.98
C ARG A 8 43.35 41.51 65.14
N PRO A 9 43.92 40.60 66.00
CA PRO A 9 44.57 39.33 65.56
C PRO A 9 44.93 38.17 66.57
N LEU A 10 45.53 37.11 65.98
CA LEU A 10 46.74 36.35 66.42
C LEU A 10 46.71 35.05 67.29
N HIS A 11 47.78 34.26 67.07
CA HIS A 11 48.28 33.02 67.71
C HIS A 11 47.49 31.69 67.49
N SER A 12 48.11 30.52 67.26
CA SER A 12 49.52 30.17 66.93
C SER A 12 49.67 28.75 66.32
N PHE A 13 50.76 28.47 65.59
CA PHE A 13 51.13 27.18 64.96
C PHE A 13 51.88 26.21 65.92
N PRO A 14 51.99 24.89 65.61
CA PRO A 14 53.18 24.36 64.89
C PRO A 14 52.93 23.22 63.85
N ALA A 15 53.98 22.93 63.06
CA ALA A 15 54.21 21.80 62.10
C ALA A 15 55.76 21.54 62.08
N PRO A 16 56.46 20.77 61.18
CA PRO A 16 56.14 20.01 59.93
C PRO A 16 56.27 18.46 60.15
N LEU A 17 56.64 17.47 59.29
CA LEU A 17 57.39 17.26 58.01
C LEU A 17 56.65 16.25 57.07
N LYS A 18 56.83 16.21 55.73
CA LYS A 18 57.87 15.60 54.82
C LYS A 18 58.07 14.06 54.97
N LEU A 19 58.30 13.26 53.92
CA LEU A 19 58.99 13.52 52.62
C LEU A 19 58.68 12.47 51.50
N CYS A 20 58.51 12.91 50.22
CA CYS A 20 58.73 12.21 48.90
C CYS A 20 58.11 10.81 48.60
N TRP A 21 57.96 10.31 47.35
CA TRP A 21 58.26 10.75 45.96
C TRP A 21 57.33 10.04 44.93
N GLN A 22 57.11 10.65 43.74
CA GLN A 22 57.03 10.07 42.36
C GLN A 22 56.24 8.75 42.04
N THR A 23 55.58 8.50 40.89
CA THR A 23 55.40 9.26 39.62
C THR A 23 54.16 8.83 38.82
N ALA A 24 53.78 9.69 37.87
CA ALA A 24 52.68 9.65 36.91
C ALA A 24 52.24 8.32 36.24
N SER A 25 50.95 8.29 35.89
CA SER A 25 50.46 7.95 34.53
C SER A 25 49.16 8.73 34.25
N ALA A 26 48.76 8.91 32.99
CA ALA A 26 47.88 10.00 32.53
C ALA A 26 46.57 9.53 31.85
N ALA A 27 45.85 10.48 31.22
CA ALA A 27 44.62 10.35 30.43
C ALA A 27 43.31 10.11 31.21
N ALA A 28 42.67 11.20 31.62
CA ALA A 28 41.29 11.25 32.12
C ALA A 28 40.42 12.20 31.26
N VAL A 29 40.34 11.91 29.95
CA VAL A 29 39.46 12.57 28.95
C VAL A 29 38.98 11.48 27.96
N LEU A 30 37.79 11.65 27.37
CA LEU A 30 37.08 10.73 26.44
C LEU A 30 36.36 9.51 27.07
N ALA A 31 35.15 9.75 27.60
CA ALA A 31 34.11 8.73 27.79
C ALA A 31 32.71 9.35 27.92
N LEU A 32 32.17 9.97 26.85
CA LEU A 32 30.84 10.63 26.92
C LEU A 32 29.99 10.59 25.63
N VAL A 33 30.16 9.56 24.79
CA VAL A 33 29.21 9.23 23.71
C VAL A 33 29.09 7.70 23.59
N ALA A 34 28.01 7.10 24.10
CA ALA A 34 27.66 5.70 23.84
C ALA A 34 26.19 5.37 24.17
N CYS A 35 25.55 4.61 23.28
CA CYS A 35 24.45 3.66 23.55
C CYS A 35 23.18 4.14 24.28
N SER A 36 22.31 4.88 23.58
CA SER A 36 20.85 4.82 23.81
C SER A 36 20.18 3.96 22.72
N SER A 37 20.62 2.70 22.61
CA SER A 37 20.09 1.72 21.66
C SER A 37 19.77 0.41 22.40
N THR A 38 18.57 0.31 22.97
CA THR A 38 18.03 -0.95 23.50
C THR A 38 17.68 -1.88 22.33
N PRO A 39 18.41 -3.00 22.11
CA PRO A 39 17.97 -4.00 21.15
C PRO A 39 16.73 -4.71 21.70
N LEU A 40 15.75 -4.97 20.84
CA LEU A 40 14.68 -5.92 21.18
C LEU A 40 15.33 -7.30 21.39
N GLN A 41 14.93 -8.02 22.44
CA GLN A 41 15.51 -9.34 22.69
C GLN A 41 15.10 -10.32 21.57
N PRO A 42 16.00 -11.23 21.15
CA PRO A 42 15.67 -12.26 20.18
C PRO A 42 14.54 -13.14 20.74
N TRP A 43 13.43 -13.20 20.01
CA TRP A 43 12.24 -13.92 20.41
C TRP A 43 12.51 -15.42 20.58
N ARG A 44 12.18 -15.96 21.76
CA ARG A 44 12.24 -17.41 22.00
C ARG A 44 10.89 -18.03 21.61
N PRO A 45 10.84 -19.00 20.68
CA PRO A 45 9.59 -19.64 20.31
C PRO A 45 9.05 -20.50 21.47
N PRO A 46 7.71 -20.58 21.65
CA PRO A 46 7.10 -21.62 22.47
C PRO A 46 7.49 -23.02 21.99
N THR A 47 7.58 -23.97 22.91
CA THR A 47 7.93 -25.37 22.60
C THR A 47 6.95 -26.01 21.63
N ALA A 48 7.46 -26.70 20.61
CA ALA A 48 6.65 -27.26 19.53
C ALA A 48 5.65 -28.33 20.02
N ALA A 49 4.39 -28.20 19.59
CA ALA A 49 3.45 -29.30 19.55
C ALA A 49 3.73 -30.19 18.33
N VAL A 50 3.40 -31.48 18.41
CA VAL A 50 3.81 -32.49 17.44
C VAL A 50 3.19 -32.27 16.06
N VAL A 51 4.03 -32.22 15.03
CA VAL A 51 3.63 -32.18 13.61
C VAL A 51 3.56 -33.61 13.07
N ALA A 52 2.47 -33.95 12.38
CA ALA A 52 2.32 -35.24 11.69
C ALA A 52 3.18 -35.29 10.40
N PRO A 53 3.74 -36.44 10.01
CA PRO A 53 4.74 -36.53 8.95
C PRO A 53 4.15 -36.27 7.55
N GLN A 54 4.88 -35.52 6.73
CA GLN A 54 4.64 -35.39 5.30
C GLN A 54 5.18 -36.62 4.53
N PRO A 55 4.49 -37.09 3.47
CA PRO A 55 5.07 -38.05 2.53
C PRO A 55 6.14 -37.39 1.65
N ALA A 56 7.15 -38.16 1.22
CA ALA A 56 8.29 -37.63 0.47
C ALA A 56 7.96 -37.33 -1.00
N VAL A 57 8.47 -36.21 -1.52
CA VAL A 57 8.33 -35.80 -2.92
C VAL A 57 9.49 -36.36 -3.75
N THR A 58 9.19 -37.25 -4.70
CA THR A 58 10.17 -37.73 -5.69
C THR A 58 10.32 -36.74 -6.83
N ARG A 59 11.52 -36.15 -6.97
CA ARG A 59 11.87 -35.18 -8.00
C ARG A 59 12.21 -35.87 -9.33
N ALA A 60 11.29 -35.85 -10.29
CA ALA A 60 11.60 -36.15 -11.69
C ALA A 60 12.35 -34.98 -12.36
N ALA A 61 13.15 -35.28 -13.39
CA ALA A 61 13.81 -34.29 -14.22
C ALA A 61 13.08 -34.15 -15.58
N PRO A 62 12.98 -32.94 -16.17
CA PRO A 62 12.34 -32.76 -17.46
C PRO A 62 13.22 -33.28 -18.61
N ALA A 63 12.59 -33.88 -19.61
CA ALA A 63 13.23 -34.15 -20.89
C ALA A 63 13.22 -32.88 -21.76
N ALA A 64 14.22 -32.72 -22.62
CA ALA A 64 14.31 -31.59 -23.54
C ALA A 64 13.72 -31.95 -24.92
N THR A 65 12.88 -31.07 -25.46
CA THR A 65 12.42 -31.09 -26.86
C THR A 65 12.63 -29.72 -27.47
N THR A 66 13.25 -29.68 -28.65
CA THR A 66 13.61 -28.45 -29.36
C THR A 66 12.67 -28.21 -30.54
N GLU A 67 11.94 -27.11 -30.54
CA GLU A 67 11.28 -26.56 -31.73
C GLU A 67 11.62 -25.07 -31.91
N ALA A 68 11.59 -24.60 -33.15
CA ALA A 68 12.03 -23.26 -33.54
C ALA A 68 10.85 -22.26 -33.54
N PRO A 69 11.10 -20.95 -33.31
CA PRO A 69 10.03 -19.98 -33.13
C PRO A 69 9.29 -19.66 -34.45
N ALA A 70 7.97 -19.82 -34.45
CA ALA A 70 7.10 -19.31 -35.49
C ALA A 70 6.80 -17.81 -35.27
N ILE A 71 6.90 -17.00 -36.33
CA ILE A 71 6.65 -15.55 -36.27
C ILE A 71 5.14 -15.31 -36.39
N ALA A 72 4.49 -14.97 -35.28
CA ALA A 72 3.10 -14.51 -35.28
C ALA A 72 3.01 -13.02 -35.68
N GLN A 73 2.08 -12.69 -36.58
CA GLN A 73 1.79 -11.29 -36.94
C GLN A 73 0.78 -10.66 -35.96
N PRO A 74 0.83 -9.33 -35.73
CA PRO A 74 -0.03 -8.67 -34.76
C PRO A 74 -1.49 -8.63 -35.21
N VAL A 75 -2.38 -9.23 -34.41
CA VAL A 75 -3.82 -9.03 -34.50
C VAL A 75 -4.14 -7.64 -33.90
N PRO A 76 -4.99 -6.80 -34.55
CA PRO A 76 -5.35 -5.50 -33.99
C PRO A 76 -6.11 -5.64 -32.65
N PRO A 77 -5.95 -4.70 -31.70
CA PRO A 77 -6.60 -4.78 -30.40
C PRO A 77 -8.13 -4.72 -30.55
N ALA A 78 -8.81 -5.78 -30.13
CA ALA A 78 -10.26 -5.79 -30.06
C ALA A 78 -10.73 -4.76 -29.03
N SER A 79 -11.56 -3.81 -29.46
CA SER A 79 -12.26 -2.91 -28.54
C SER A 79 -13.23 -3.74 -27.71
N ILE A 80 -12.93 -3.94 -26.42
CA ILE A 80 -13.75 -4.75 -25.51
C ILE A 80 -14.98 -3.95 -25.08
N THR A 81 -15.92 -3.75 -26.00
CA THR A 81 -17.30 -3.44 -25.63
C THR A 81 -17.83 -4.59 -24.80
N GLN A 82 -18.21 -4.33 -23.55
CA GLN A 82 -18.75 -5.33 -22.63
C GLN A 82 -20.20 -5.67 -23.02
N THR A 83 -20.38 -6.36 -24.14
CA THR A 83 -21.69 -6.76 -24.67
C THR A 83 -22.23 -7.97 -23.90
N ASP A 84 -23.17 -7.67 -23.02
CA ASP A 84 -24.31 -8.49 -22.58
C ASP A 84 -24.07 -9.89 -22.01
N ALA A 85 -24.62 -10.11 -20.81
CA ALA A 85 -24.48 -11.36 -20.07
C ALA A 85 -25.44 -12.45 -20.58
N PRO A 86 -24.96 -13.70 -20.75
CA PRO A 86 -25.79 -14.88 -20.61
C PRO A 86 -25.91 -15.26 -19.12
N ASP A 87 -27.11 -15.20 -18.56
CA ASP A 87 -27.76 -16.34 -17.90
C ASP A 87 -29.10 -15.91 -17.30
N ALA A 88 -30.02 -16.87 -17.16
CA ALA A 88 -31.38 -16.60 -16.72
C ALA A 88 -31.40 -16.09 -15.27
N LEU A 89 -31.69 -14.80 -15.10
CA LEU A 89 -32.00 -14.21 -13.80
C LEU A 89 -33.11 -15.02 -13.13
N THR A 90 -32.99 -15.22 -11.82
CA THR A 90 -34.14 -15.67 -11.01
C THR A 90 -35.30 -14.68 -11.12
N PRO A 91 -36.55 -15.08 -10.80
CA PRO A 91 -37.71 -14.18 -10.87
C PRO A 91 -37.55 -12.86 -10.09
N ASP A 92 -36.71 -12.87 -9.05
CA ASP A 92 -36.39 -11.71 -8.20
C ASP A 92 -35.20 -10.86 -8.71
N GLY A 93 -34.66 -11.17 -9.90
CA GLY A 93 -33.53 -10.46 -10.51
C GLY A 93 -32.14 -10.83 -9.96
N ALA A 94 -32.02 -11.87 -9.13
CA ALA A 94 -30.73 -12.29 -8.58
C ALA A 94 -30.00 -13.28 -9.52
N PRO A 95 -28.66 -13.19 -9.67
CA PRO A 95 -27.84 -14.07 -10.51
C PRO A 95 -27.48 -15.42 -9.84
N TYR A 96 -28.26 -15.86 -8.86
CA TYR A 96 -28.15 -17.15 -8.17
C TYR A 96 -29.43 -17.44 -7.38
N SER A 97 -29.61 -18.68 -6.93
CA SER A 97 -30.84 -19.09 -6.26
C SER A 97 -31.08 -18.45 -4.89
N ALA A 98 -32.34 -18.46 -4.43
CA ALA A 98 -32.70 -18.06 -3.07
C ALA A 98 -31.96 -18.86 -1.98
N ALA A 99 -31.55 -20.10 -2.25
CA ALA A 99 -30.74 -20.91 -1.32
C ALA A 99 -29.31 -20.37 -1.16
N VAL A 100 -28.74 -19.76 -2.20
CA VAL A 100 -27.50 -18.97 -2.10
C VAL A 100 -27.76 -17.68 -1.31
N ALA A 101 -28.81 -16.93 -1.66
CA ALA A 101 -29.14 -15.67 -1.00
C ALA A 101 -29.33 -15.84 0.53
N ALA A 102 -29.93 -16.95 0.96
CA ALA A 102 -30.10 -17.30 2.37
C ALA A 102 -28.78 -17.52 3.14
N ARG A 103 -27.64 -17.76 2.46
CA ARG A 103 -26.31 -17.80 3.10
C ARG A 103 -25.84 -16.41 3.55
N PHE A 104 -26.42 -15.34 2.99
CA PHE A 104 -26.03 -13.94 3.18
C PHE A 104 -27.16 -13.12 3.83
N ALA A 105 -27.84 -13.71 4.81
CA ALA A 105 -28.87 -13.03 5.60
C ALA A 105 -28.34 -11.73 6.24
N ASP A 106 -29.18 -10.70 6.27
CA ASP A 106 -28.81 -9.37 6.76
C ASP A 106 -28.42 -9.38 8.25
N PRO A 107 -27.50 -8.49 8.66
CA PRO A 107 -27.00 -8.38 10.02
C PRO A 107 -28.08 -7.87 10.99
N ALA A 108 -27.92 -8.17 12.28
CA ALA A 108 -28.78 -7.63 13.33
C ALA A 108 -28.65 -6.10 13.50
N ILE A 109 -27.61 -5.49 12.94
CA ILE A 109 -27.37 -4.04 12.94
C ILE A 109 -27.68 -3.49 11.54
N ALA A 110 -28.79 -2.75 11.41
CA ALA A 110 -29.08 -1.99 10.20
C ALA A 110 -28.35 -0.64 10.23
N TYR A 111 -27.54 -0.37 9.21
CA TYR A 111 -26.84 0.90 9.03
C TYR A 111 -27.70 1.92 8.28
N SER A 112 -27.50 3.20 8.60
CA SER A 112 -28.22 4.33 8.01
C SER A 112 -27.23 5.39 7.56
N THR A 113 -27.20 5.61 6.26
CA THR A 113 -26.42 6.56 5.44
C THR A 113 -27.33 7.01 4.28
N PRO A 114 -26.98 8.00 3.43
CA PRO A 114 -27.87 8.44 2.36
C PRO A 114 -28.29 7.31 1.40
N GLY A 115 -27.37 6.44 1.00
CA GLY A 115 -27.60 5.30 0.12
C GLY A 115 -28.27 4.07 0.76
N LEU A 116 -28.48 4.08 2.09
CA LEU A 116 -29.05 2.95 2.86
C LEU A 116 -30.43 3.24 3.47
N GLN A 117 -31.04 4.40 3.20
CA GLN A 117 -32.39 4.70 3.69
C GLN A 117 -33.44 3.73 3.11
N PRO A 118 -34.53 3.44 3.85
CA PRO A 118 -35.63 2.61 3.35
C PRO A 118 -36.15 3.09 1.99
N GLY A 119 -36.40 2.15 1.08
CA GLY A 119 -36.88 2.45 -0.28
C GLY A 119 -35.83 2.97 -1.28
N ARG A 120 -34.57 3.19 -0.88
CA ARG A 120 -33.51 3.62 -1.82
C ARG A 120 -33.21 2.53 -2.85
N THR A 121 -33.40 2.87 -4.13
CA THR A 121 -32.97 2.09 -5.30
C THR A 121 -31.54 2.42 -5.75
N SER A 122 -30.96 3.51 -5.26
CA SER A 122 -29.60 3.99 -5.57
C SER A 122 -28.71 4.08 -4.32
N TYR A 123 -27.39 4.06 -4.55
CA TYR A 123 -26.36 4.36 -3.54
C TYR A 123 -26.25 5.87 -3.26
N SER A 124 -25.40 6.28 -2.31
CA SER A 124 -25.12 7.70 -2.07
C SER A 124 -24.50 8.37 -3.31
N SER A 125 -25.08 9.47 -3.76
CA SER A 125 -24.49 10.37 -4.76
C SER A 125 -23.29 11.14 -4.19
N ASN A 126 -22.48 11.78 -5.03
CA ASN A 126 -21.32 12.54 -4.54
C ASN A 126 -21.74 13.78 -3.70
N ALA A 127 -22.87 14.40 -4.05
CA ALA A 127 -23.45 15.50 -3.28
C ALA A 127 -23.88 15.04 -1.88
N GLU A 128 -24.63 13.93 -1.80
CA GLU A 128 -25.06 13.36 -0.51
C GLU A 128 -23.89 12.92 0.39
N ILE A 129 -22.76 12.50 -0.20
CA ILE A 129 -21.51 12.24 0.52
C ILE A 129 -20.94 13.55 1.08
N GLY A 130 -20.75 14.58 0.24
CA GLY A 130 -20.23 15.88 0.66
C GLY A 130 -21.09 16.52 1.76
N ASP A 131 -22.41 16.50 1.60
CA ASP A 131 -23.38 16.98 2.60
C ASP A 131 -23.28 16.20 3.93
N TRP A 132 -23.05 14.88 3.88
CA TRP A 132 -22.84 14.05 5.08
C TRP A 132 -21.51 14.41 5.78
N LEU A 133 -20.41 14.52 5.03
CA LEU A 133 -19.11 14.93 5.59
C LEU A 133 -19.19 16.34 6.20
N ALA A 134 -19.85 17.27 5.54
CA ALA A 134 -20.07 18.63 6.03
C ALA A 134 -20.90 18.63 7.34
N GLN A 135 -22.00 17.88 7.39
CA GLN A 135 -22.84 17.75 8.59
C GLN A 135 -22.07 17.22 9.80
N LEU A 136 -21.15 16.26 9.60
CA LEU A 136 -20.29 15.76 10.68
C LEU A 136 -19.34 16.83 11.27
N THR A 137 -19.04 17.92 10.54
CA THR A 137 -18.26 19.03 11.10
C THR A 137 -19.05 19.99 11.98
N LEU A 138 -20.40 19.97 11.90
CA LEU A 138 -21.27 20.90 12.63
C LEU A 138 -21.59 20.47 14.07
N LYS A 139 -21.47 19.17 14.39
CA LYS A 139 -21.84 18.59 15.71
C LYS A 139 -20.86 17.52 16.24
N PRO A 140 -19.52 17.76 16.24
CA PRO A 140 -18.57 16.81 16.82
C PRO A 140 -18.76 16.61 18.33
N SER A 141 -18.28 15.47 18.82
CA SER A 141 -18.00 15.29 20.25
C SER A 141 -16.94 16.27 20.75
N ARG A 142 -16.96 16.56 22.05
CA ARG A 142 -16.11 17.58 22.68
C ARG A 142 -14.62 17.26 22.47
N GLY A 143 -13.95 18.10 21.68
CA GLY A 143 -12.52 17.97 21.39
C GLY A 143 -12.19 17.06 20.21
N VAL A 144 -13.19 16.54 19.47
CA VAL A 144 -12.95 16.06 18.11
C VAL A 144 -12.91 17.26 17.17
N HIS A 145 -11.90 17.30 16.31
CA HIS A 145 -11.76 18.28 15.25
C HIS A 145 -11.93 17.60 13.90
N PRO A 146 -13.19 17.33 13.47
CA PRO A 146 -13.46 16.86 12.11
C PRO A 146 -13.18 17.98 11.11
N SER A 147 -12.67 17.65 9.92
CA SER A 147 -12.43 18.64 8.86
C SER A 147 -12.51 18.01 7.48
N VAL A 148 -13.32 18.63 6.60
CA VAL A 148 -13.42 18.23 5.19
C VAL A 148 -12.25 18.85 4.43
N LEU A 149 -11.43 17.98 3.84
CA LEU A 149 -10.29 18.33 3.00
C LEU A 149 -10.67 18.09 1.54
N ARG A 150 -10.56 19.12 0.70
CA ARG A 150 -10.62 18.95 -0.77
C ARG A 150 -9.25 18.54 -1.28
N ILE A 151 -9.11 17.27 -1.65
CA ILE A 151 -7.81 16.68 -1.99
C ILE A 151 -7.49 16.73 -3.48
N GLY A 152 -8.48 17.01 -4.32
CA GLY A 152 -8.32 17.17 -5.76
C GLY A 152 -9.65 17.32 -6.48
N LEU A 153 -9.59 17.30 -7.81
CA LEU A 153 -10.75 17.17 -8.70
C LEU A 153 -10.58 15.91 -9.55
N SER A 154 -11.68 15.28 -9.92
CA SER A 154 -11.70 14.20 -10.91
C SER A 154 -11.49 14.72 -12.33
N GLN A 155 -11.40 13.80 -13.28
CA GLN A 155 -11.31 14.09 -14.71
C GLN A 155 -12.52 14.87 -15.25
N GLN A 156 -13.72 14.69 -14.66
CA GLN A 156 -14.92 15.49 -14.95
C GLN A 156 -15.09 16.72 -14.03
N GLY A 157 -14.10 17.03 -13.18
CA GLY A 157 -14.13 18.21 -12.31
C GLY A 157 -14.92 18.03 -11.01
N VAL A 158 -15.32 16.80 -10.65
CA VAL A 158 -16.02 16.51 -9.40
C VAL A 158 -15.03 16.58 -8.22
N PRO A 159 -15.33 17.27 -7.12
CA PRO A 159 -14.45 17.31 -5.95
C PRO A 159 -14.21 15.92 -5.34
N LEU A 160 -12.93 15.58 -5.16
CA LEU A 160 -12.52 14.51 -4.25
C LEU A 160 -12.39 15.12 -2.86
N GLU A 161 -13.18 14.60 -1.91
CA GLU A 161 -13.22 15.06 -0.53
C GLU A 161 -12.80 13.95 0.43
N ALA A 162 -12.03 14.31 1.44
CA ALA A 162 -11.62 13.45 2.55
C ALA A 162 -12.07 14.07 3.88
N LEU A 163 -12.42 13.25 4.86
CA LEU A 163 -12.67 13.69 6.23
C LEU A 163 -11.49 13.31 7.12
N LEU A 164 -10.79 14.33 7.65
CA LEU A 164 -9.88 14.18 8.77
C LEU A 164 -10.69 14.15 10.07
N LEU A 165 -10.38 13.23 10.97
CA LEU A 165 -10.83 13.23 12.37
C LEU A 165 -9.59 13.09 13.29
N THR A 166 -9.46 14.03 14.22
CA THR A 166 -8.28 14.16 15.08
C THR A 166 -8.63 14.90 16.39
N ARG A 167 -7.68 14.90 17.34
CA ARG A 167 -7.64 15.82 18.50
C ARG A 167 -6.60 16.95 18.30
N ALA A 168 -6.00 17.08 17.11
CA ALA A 168 -5.08 18.17 16.80
C ALA A 168 -5.81 19.53 16.81
N ASN A 169 -5.11 20.59 17.25
CA ASN A 169 -5.67 21.95 17.34
C ASN A 169 -5.94 22.61 15.98
N SER A 170 -5.44 22.03 14.89
CA SER A 170 -5.56 22.50 13.51
C SER A 170 -5.53 21.29 12.57
N PRO A 171 -6.28 21.31 11.44
CA PRO A 171 -6.36 20.18 10.52
C PRO A 171 -5.17 20.06 9.56
N ASP A 172 -4.21 20.99 9.56
CA ASP A 172 -3.04 20.91 8.68
C ASP A 172 -2.13 19.71 9.02
N ALA A 173 -1.49 19.14 8.00
CA ALA A 173 -0.70 17.93 8.17
C ALA A 173 0.47 18.07 9.18
N PRO A 174 1.24 19.18 9.22
CA PRO A 174 2.20 19.43 10.30
C PRO A 174 1.59 19.36 11.71
N SER A 175 0.45 19.99 11.95
CA SER A 175 -0.26 19.94 13.24
C SER A 175 -0.77 18.54 13.59
N VAL A 176 -1.23 17.76 12.61
CA VAL A 176 -1.65 16.36 12.79
C VAL A 176 -0.45 15.46 13.11
N ILE A 177 0.67 15.62 12.41
CA ILE A 177 1.91 14.86 12.66
C ILE A 177 2.50 15.22 14.03
N ALA A 178 2.44 16.50 14.43
CA ALA A 178 2.91 16.98 15.73
C ALA A 178 2.18 16.37 16.94
N THR A 179 1.02 15.70 16.76
CA THR A 179 0.39 14.94 17.85
C THR A 179 1.17 13.68 18.25
N GLY A 180 2.12 13.22 17.43
CA GLY A 180 2.87 11.98 17.62
C GLY A 180 2.01 10.70 17.52
N ARG A 181 0.77 10.80 17.01
CA ARG A 181 -0.17 9.68 16.90
C ARG A 181 -0.13 9.07 15.50
N PRO A 182 -0.19 7.73 15.36
CA PRO A 182 -0.32 7.09 14.06
C PRO A 182 -1.56 7.59 13.31
N THR A 183 -1.38 7.94 12.04
CA THR A 183 -2.49 8.25 11.12
C THR A 183 -2.93 6.97 10.41
N VAL A 184 -4.24 6.68 10.44
CA VAL A 184 -4.90 5.66 9.63
C VAL A 184 -5.57 6.35 8.45
N MET A 185 -5.34 5.88 7.23
CA MET A 185 -6.01 6.36 6.02
C MET A 185 -6.91 5.26 5.45
N ILE A 186 -8.21 5.51 5.37
CA ILE A 186 -9.21 4.62 4.75
C ILE A 186 -9.52 5.20 3.37
N VAL A 187 -9.28 4.42 2.31
CA VAL A 187 -9.67 4.74 0.94
C VAL A 187 -10.79 3.79 0.52
N ALA A 188 -11.89 4.34 0.02
CA ALA A 188 -13.03 3.56 -0.43
C ALA A 188 -13.47 3.96 -1.84
N GLN A 189 -14.05 2.98 -2.57
CA GLN A 189 -14.63 3.16 -3.89
C GLN A 189 -13.65 3.87 -4.87
N GLN A 190 -12.40 3.39 -4.92
CA GLN A 190 -11.47 3.74 -6.02
C GLN A 190 -11.84 3.01 -7.32
N HIS A 191 -12.57 1.90 -7.22
CA HIS A 191 -13.42 1.42 -8.30
C HIS A 191 -14.84 1.94 -8.08
N GLY A 192 -15.42 2.61 -9.08
CA GLY A 192 -16.72 3.26 -8.94
C GLY A 192 -17.90 2.29 -8.72
N ASN A 193 -17.80 1.06 -9.22
CA ASN A 193 -18.82 0.01 -9.10
C ASN A 193 -18.75 -0.80 -7.79
N GLU A 194 -17.99 -0.33 -6.78
CA GLU A 194 -17.73 -1.05 -5.52
C GLU A 194 -18.19 -0.20 -4.29
N PRO A 195 -19.50 0.07 -4.16
CA PRO A 195 -20.03 1.10 -3.25
C PRO A 195 -20.10 0.74 -1.77
N ALA A 196 -20.07 -0.54 -1.36
CA ALA A 196 -20.28 -0.88 0.06
C ALA A 196 -19.16 -0.35 0.97
N GLY A 197 -17.92 -0.24 0.46
CA GLY A 197 -16.82 0.43 1.16
C GLY A 197 -17.09 1.91 1.42
N SER A 198 -17.78 2.60 0.50
CA SER A 198 -18.14 4.01 0.63
C SER A 198 -19.18 4.21 1.74
N GLU A 199 -20.26 3.44 1.71
CA GLU A 199 -21.31 3.52 2.74
C GLU A 199 -20.75 3.14 4.13
N ALA A 200 -19.87 2.14 4.21
CA ALA A 200 -19.17 1.77 5.45
C ALA A 200 -18.24 2.88 5.97
N ALA A 201 -17.54 3.58 5.07
CA ALA A 201 -16.72 4.73 5.43
C ALA A 201 -17.56 5.89 6.01
N LEU A 202 -18.78 6.13 5.51
CA LEU A 202 -19.71 7.12 6.07
C LEU A 202 -20.19 6.74 7.49
N VAL A 203 -20.43 5.45 7.75
CA VAL A 203 -20.75 4.93 9.09
C VAL A 203 -19.58 5.16 10.05
N VAL A 204 -18.38 4.71 9.67
CA VAL A 204 -17.17 4.83 10.50
C VAL A 204 -16.82 6.30 10.78
N ALA A 205 -16.99 7.18 9.80
CA ALA A 205 -16.85 8.63 9.98
C ALA A 205 -17.80 9.19 11.06
N ARG A 206 -19.08 8.78 11.05
CA ARG A 206 -20.06 9.20 12.06
C ARG A 206 -19.70 8.69 13.45
N GLU A 207 -19.31 7.41 13.56
CA GLU A 207 -18.98 6.79 14.84
C GLU A 207 -17.67 7.34 15.45
N LEU A 208 -16.73 7.83 14.63
CA LEU A 208 -15.54 8.54 15.09
C LEU A 208 -15.82 10.00 15.47
N ALA A 209 -16.75 10.68 14.79
CA ALA A 209 -17.09 12.08 15.06
C ALA A 209 -17.98 12.26 16.32
N GLN A 210 -18.95 11.36 16.50
CA GLN A 210 -20.05 11.53 17.46
C GLN A 210 -20.63 10.21 18.01
N GLY A 211 -19.89 9.10 17.94
CA GLY A 211 -20.37 7.78 18.34
C GLY A 211 -19.33 6.95 19.10
N LEU A 212 -19.44 5.62 19.01
CA LEU A 212 -18.71 4.70 19.90
C LEU A 212 -17.22 4.53 19.57
N LEU A 213 -16.74 5.04 18.44
CA LEU A 213 -15.33 4.97 18.05
C LEU A 213 -14.54 6.23 18.42
N GLU A 214 -15.21 7.31 18.82
CA GLU A 214 -14.62 8.60 19.17
C GLU A 214 -13.39 8.51 20.11
N PRO A 215 -13.40 7.68 21.19
CA PRO A 215 -12.25 7.59 22.10
C PRO A 215 -10.98 7.02 21.46
N LEU A 216 -11.07 6.35 20.30
CA LEU A 216 -9.88 5.89 19.56
C LEU A 216 -9.02 7.09 19.11
N LEU A 217 -9.63 8.26 18.88
CA LEU A 217 -8.92 9.47 18.46
C LEU A 217 -7.96 10.02 19.53
N ASP A 218 -8.07 9.56 20.78
CA ASP A 218 -7.07 9.85 21.84
C ASP A 218 -5.72 9.15 21.59
N LYS A 219 -5.70 8.14 20.70
CA LYS A 219 -4.52 7.34 20.35
C LYS A 219 -4.15 7.38 18.87
N ILE A 220 -5.07 7.72 17.97
CA ILE A 220 -4.84 7.72 16.50
C ILE A 220 -5.37 9.01 15.86
N ASN A 221 -4.91 9.31 14.65
CA ASN A 221 -5.57 10.21 13.70
C ASN A 221 -6.24 9.37 12.61
N VAL A 222 -7.37 9.82 12.04
CA VAL A 222 -8.05 9.10 10.95
C VAL A 222 -8.33 10.03 9.77
N LEU A 223 -7.94 9.60 8.58
CA LEU A 223 -8.33 10.16 7.29
C LEU A 223 -9.26 9.19 6.58
N ILE A 224 -10.39 9.67 6.08
CA ILE A 224 -11.37 8.86 5.36
C ILE A 224 -11.63 9.51 4.00
N VAL A 225 -11.27 8.83 2.91
CA VAL A 225 -11.68 9.15 1.53
C VAL A 225 -12.83 8.21 1.18
N PRO A 226 -14.11 8.61 1.39
CA PRO A 226 -15.25 7.71 1.20
C PRO A 226 -15.50 7.37 -0.27
N ARG A 227 -14.97 8.17 -1.21
CA ARG A 227 -15.09 7.94 -2.65
C ARG A 227 -13.90 8.54 -3.38
N ALA A 228 -12.98 7.69 -3.82
CA ALA A 228 -11.79 8.14 -4.56
C ALA A 228 -12.04 8.29 -6.07
N ASN A 229 -12.97 7.53 -6.66
CA ASN A 229 -13.32 7.62 -8.09
C ASN A 229 -14.80 8.05 -8.26
N PRO A 230 -15.10 9.36 -8.22
CA PRO A 230 -16.48 9.83 -8.30
C PRO A 230 -17.09 9.70 -9.69
N ASP A 231 -16.28 9.83 -10.75
CA ASP A 231 -16.74 9.76 -12.14
C ASP A 231 -17.20 8.34 -12.49
N GLY A 232 -16.36 7.34 -12.20
CA GLY A 232 -16.72 5.93 -12.33
C GLY A 232 -17.91 5.56 -11.45
N ALA A 233 -18.02 6.12 -10.24
CA ALA A 233 -19.15 5.87 -9.35
C ALA A 233 -20.47 6.42 -9.89
N ALA A 234 -20.46 7.55 -10.60
CA ALA A 234 -21.65 8.14 -11.21
C ALA A 234 -22.25 7.27 -12.33
N VAL A 235 -21.43 6.49 -13.03
CA VAL A 235 -21.84 5.58 -14.12
C VAL A 235 -21.72 4.09 -13.78
N ASN A 236 -21.49 3.74 -12.50
CA ASN A 236 -21.28 2.37 -12.02
C ASN A 236 -20.19 1.59 -12.81
N GLN A 237 -19.09 2.26 -13.13
CA GLN A 237 -17.91 1.69 -13.78
C GLN A 237 -16.74 1.51 -12.80
N ARG A 238 -15.86 0.56 -13.11
CA ARG A 238 -14.65 0.28 -12.32
C ARG A 238 -13.56 1.33 -12.49
N THR A 239 -13.38 1.81 -13.71
CA THR A 239 -12.29 2.70 -14.13
C THR A 239 -12.59 4.16 -13.84
N THR A 240 -11.59 5.04 -13.98
CA THR A 240 -11.81 6.50 -14.10
C THR A 240 -12.47 6.83 -15.45
N ALA A 241 -12.87 8.10 -15.65
CA ALA A 241 -13.57 8.54 -16.86
C ALA A 241 -12.81 8.26 -18.17
N ASN A 242 -11.47 8.26 -18.14
CA ASN A 242 -10.60 7.91 -19.26
C ASN A 242 -10.23 6.42 -19.38
N GLY A 243 -10.84 5.53 -18.60
CA GLY A 243 -10.65 4.07 -18.70
C GLY A 243 -9.48 3.47 -17.90
N ILE A 244 -8.73 4.26 -17.13
CA ILE A 244 -7.65 3.73 -16.28
C ILE A 244 -8.24 2.96 -15.07
N ASP A 245 -7.71 1.78 -14.76
CA ASP A 245 -7.92 1.13 -13.46
C ASP A 245 -7.04 1.82 -12.42
N MET A 246 -7.64 2.66 -11.56
CA MET A 246 -6.87 3.44 -10.59
C MET A 246 -6.06 2.57 -9.62
N ASN A 247 -6.50 1.33 -9.33
CA ASN A 247 -5.71 0.41 -8.52
C ASN A 247 -4.56 -0.27 -9.32
N ARG A 248 -4.17 0.30 -10.47
CA ARG A 248 -2.91 0.02 -11.20
C ARG A 248 -2.08 1.28 -11.47
N ASP A 249 -2.49 2.42 -10.88
CA ASP A 249 -1.93 3.76 -11.17
C ASP A 249 -1.21 4.40 -9.96
N HIS A 250 -1.14 3.73 -8.79
CA HIS A 250 -0.58 4.34 -7.57
C HIS A 250 0.93 4.59 -7.61
N LEU A 251 1.67 4.01 -8.58
CA LEU A 251 3.09 4.29 -8.83
C LEU A 251 3.29 5.34 -9.94
N LEU A 252 2.46 5.30 -10.98
CA LEU A 252 2.58 6.09 -12.21
C LEU A 252 1.87 7.45 -12.12
N LEU A 253 0.81 7.54 -11.31
CA LEU A 253 -0.04 8.71 -11.04
C LEU A 253 -0.48 9.42 -12.35
N ASN A 254 -0.92 8.65 -13.34
CA ASN A 254 -1.39 9.18 -14.61
C ASN A 254 -2.71 9.94 -14.45
N SER A 255 -3.62 9.42 -13.63
CA SER A 255 -4.91 10.05 -13.28
C SER A 255 -4.74 11.17 -12.23
N PRO A 256 -5.54 12.27 -12.29
CA PRO A 256 -5.55 13.27 -11.23
C PRO A 256 -6.06 12.69 -9.89
N GLU A 257 -6.93 11.69 -9.93
CA GLU A 257 -7.44 10.98 -8.75
C GLU A 257 -6.32 10.25 -7.99
N ALA A 258 -5.44 9.51 -8.69
CA ALA A 258 -4.27 8.88 -8.06
C ALA A 258 -3.28 9.92 -7.52
N ARG A 259 -3.07 11.04 -8.21
CA ARG A 259 -2.21 12.15 -7.72
C ARG A 259 -2.74 12.74 -6.42
N ALA A 260 -4.06 12.93 -6.30
CA ALA A 260 -4.71 13.42 -5.08
C ALA A 260 -4.51 12.47 -3.89
N LEU A 261 -4.66 11.16 -4.10
CA LEU A 261 -4.38 10.15 -3.07
C LEU A 261 -2.90 10.09 -2.69
N ALA A 262 -1.99 10.16 -3.68
CA ALA A 262 -0.54 10.15 -3.44
C ALA A 262 -0.09 11.37 -2.64
N GLN A 263 -0.61 12.57 -2.98
CA GLN A 263 -0.37 13.79 -2.22
C GLN A 263 -0.92 13.67 -0.79
N LEU A 264 -2.18 13.25 -0.59
CA LEU A 264 -2.74 13.11 0.76
C LEU A 264 -1.89 12.14 1.62
N GLY A 265 -1.50 11.00 1.04
CA GLY A 265 -0.64 9.99 1.67
C GLY A 265 0.85 10.35 1.73
N ARG A 266 1.27 11.47 1.13
CA ARG A 266 2.60 12.09 1.34
C ARG A 266 2.52 13.09 2.49
N ASP A 267 1.55 14.00 2.41
CA ASP A 267 1.45 15.16 3.28
C ASP A 267 1.15 14.72 4.73
N TYR A 268 0.20 13.79 4.94
CA TYR A 268 -0.24 13.32 6.27
C TYR A 268 0.42 12.02 6.79
N GLN A 269 1.31 11.43 5.99
CA GLN A 269 2.18 10.29 6.37
C GLN A 269 1.47 9.14 7.14
N PRO A 270 0.46 8.46 6.52
CA PRO A 270 -0.28 7.40 7.19
C PRO A 270 0.60 6.18 7.51
N THR A 271 0.60 5.78 8.78
CA THR A 271 1.24 4.54 9.26
C THR A 271 0.44 3.27 8.93
N VAL A 272 -0.86 3.43 8.67
CA VAL A 272 -1.79 2.36 8.27
C VAL A 272 -2.66 2.86 7.12
N VAL A 273 -2.82 2.04 6.08
CA VAL A 273 -3.74 2.27 4.95
C VAL A 273 -4.71 1.08 4.85
N LEU A 274 -5.99 1.38 4.67
CA LEU A 274 -7.05 0.41 4.39
C LEU A 274 -7.64 0.74 3.01
N ASP A 275 -7.56 -0.21 2.10
CA ASP A 275 -8.06 -0.17 0.73
C ASP A 275 -9.38 -0.97 0.65
N ALA A 276 -10.52 -0.27 0.61
CA ALA A 276 -11.87 -0.84 0.74
C ALA A 276 -12.56 -1.03 -0.61
N HIS A 277 -12.88 -2.30 -0.91
CA HIS A 277 -13.17 -2.81 -2.24
C HIS A 277 -14.33 -3.81 -2.25
N GLU A 278 -14.79 -4.23 -3.44
CA GLU A 278 -15.75 -5.33 -3.57
C GLU A 278 -15.42 -6.30 -4.72
N TYR A 279 -15.47 -7.61 -4.46
CA TYR A 279 -15.11 -8.63 -5.45
C TYR A 279 -16.28 -9.08 -6.33
N THR A 280 -15.93 -9.53 -7.53
CA THR A 280 -16.81 -10.19 -8.51
C THR A 280 -17.39 -11.49 -7.98
N VAL A 281 -18.71 -11.56 -7.82
CA VAL A 281 -19.39 -12.67 -7.12
C VAL A 281 -19.77 -13.84 -8.04
N VAL A 282 -20.16 -13.52 -9.29
CA VAL A 282 -20.66 -14.42 -10.35
C VAL A 282 -19.97 -14.03 -11.68
N GLY A 283 -20.39 -14.54 -12.84
CA GLY A 283 -19.62 -14.46 -14.09
C GLY A 283 -18.50 -15.49 -14.05
N ARG A 284 -17.30 -15.16 -14.54
CA ARG A 284 -16.10 -16.01 -14.68
C ARG A 284 -15.89 -17.16 -13.67
N TYR A 285 -16.25 -17.03 -12.39
CA TYR A 285 -16.17 -18.15 -11.44
C TYR A 285 -17.20 -19.26 -11.72
N LEU A 286 -18.42 -18.89 -12.12
CA LEU A 286 -19.48 -19.79 -12.54
C LEU A 286 -19.10 -20.50 -13.83
N GLU A 287 -18.56 -19.77 -14.81
CA GLU A 287 -18.06 -20.30 -16.08
C GLU A 287 -16.91 -21.29 -15.85
N LYS A 288 -15.83 -20.84 -15.19
CA LYS A 288 -14.55 -21.55 -14.99
C LYS A 288 -14.61 -22.72 -14.00
N PHE A 289 -15.53 -22.70 -13.03
CA PHE A 289 -15.59 -23.70 -11.95
C PHE A 289 -16.98 -24.29 -11.70
N GLY A 290 -18.03 -23.88 -12.42
CA GLY A 290 -19.42 -24.29 -12.14
C GLY A 290 -19.85 -23.96 -10.70
N ALA A 291 -19.41 -22.80 -10.19
CA ALA A 291 -19.46 -22.44 -8.77
C ALA A 291 -19.42 -20.91 -8.58
N ILE A 292 -19.88 -20.40 -7.44
CA ILE A 292 -19.84 -18.96 -7.13
C ILE A 292 -19.09 -18.70 -5.83
N GLN A 293 -18.58 -17.47 -5.70
CA GLN A 293 -17.78 -17.06 -4.54
C GLN A 293 -18.56 -17.22 -3.22
N LYS A 294 -17.92 -17.79 -2.19
CA LYS A 294 -18.59 -18.16 -0.93
C LYS A 294 -18.58 -17.06 0.15
N PHE A 295 -17.47 -16.34 0.29
CA PHE A 295 -17.20 -15.60 1.52
C PHE A 295 -18.04 -14.32 1.67
N ASP A 296 -17.87 -13.63 2.79
CA ASP A 296 -18.34 -12.26 3.02
C ASP A 296 -17.22 -11.25 2.75
N ALA A 297 -16.00 -11.57 3.18
CA ALA A 297 -14.79 -10.76 3.05
C ALA A 297 -13.60 -11.55 2.50
N LEU A 298 -12.75 -10.88 1.72
CA LEU A 298 -11.44 -11.33 1.29
C LEU A 298 -10.38 -10.33 1.78
N LEU A 299 -9.30 -10.83 2.40
CA LEU A 299 -8.32 -10.02 3.13
C LEU A 299 -6.87 -10.30 2.69
N GLN A 300 -6.08 -9.26 2.46
CA GLN A 300 -4.64 -9.41 2.16
C GLN A 300 -3.85 -8.12 2.45
N TYR A 301 -2.64 -8.25 3.02
CA TYR A 301 -1.70 -7.14 3.16
C TYR A 301 -0.82 -6.95 1.91
N ALA A 302 0.00 -5.91 1.85
CA ALA A 302 0.97 -5.70 0.79
C ALA A 302 1.84 -6.95 0.55
N MET A 303 1.92 -7.42 -0.70
CA MET A 303 2.71 -8.59 -1.10
C MET A 303 3.42 -8.25 -2.42
N THR A 304 4.62 -7.67 -2.29
CA THR A 304 5.48 -7.26 -3.41
C THR A 304 6.96 -7.36 -3.00
N ALA A 305 7.86 -7.15 -3.96
CA ALA A 305 9.30 -7.22 -3.76
C ALA A 305 9.81 -6.19 -2.73
N ASN A 306 10.89 -6.52 -2.01
CA ASN A 306 11.60 -5.63 -1.09
C ASN A 306 10.81 -5.10 0.13
N LEU A 307 9.62 -5.65 0.45
CA LEU A 307 8.89 -5.29 1.67
C LEU A 307 9.68 -5.68 2.94
N PRO A 308 9.81 -4.79 3.94
CA PRO A 308 10.49 -5.09 5.20
C PRO A 308 9.82 -6.21 5.99
N GLU A 309 10.59 -7.19 6.49
CA GLU A 309 10.04 -8.40 7.13
C GLU A 309 9.15 -8.08 8.34
N PHE A 310 9.57 -7.14 9.19
CA PHE A 310 8.79 -6.71 10.35
C PHE A 310 7.47 -6.01 9.98
N LEU A 311 7.40 -5.35 8.81
CA LEU A 311 6.17 -4.76 8.30
C LEU A 311 5.18 -5.86 7.88
N THR A 312 5.66 -6.89 7.19
CA THR A 312 4.88 -8.05 6.78
C THR A 312 4.35 -8.82 8.01
N ARG A 313 5.21 -9.07 9.01
CA ARG A 313 4.82 -9.71 10.28
C ARG A 313 3.76 -8.90 11.04
N ALA A 314 3.96 -7.59 11.17
CA ALA A 314 2.96 -6.71 11.79
C ALA A 314 1.63 -6.73 11.02
N SER A 315 1.66 -6.72 9.69
CA SER A 315 0.44 -6.74 8.86
C SER A 315 -0.38 -8.03 9.04
N GLU A 316 0.27 -9.19 9.15
CA GLU A 316 -0.39 -10.46 9.47
C GLU A 316 -0.90 -10.50 10.92
N GLU A 317 0.00 -10.29 11.89
CA GLU A 317 -0.26 -10.57 13.30
C GLU A 317 -1.08 -9.49 14.01
N TRP A 318 -0.92 -8.23 13.62
CA TRP A 318 -1.56 -7.08 14.28
C TRP A 318 -2.81 -6.59 13.55
N TYR A 319 -3.02 -6.95 12.28
CA TYR A 319 -4.15 -6.47 11.47
C TYR A 319 -4.97 -7.60 10.84
N ARG A 320 -4.40 -8.44 9.98
CA ARG A 320 -5.20 -9.47 9.28
C ARG A 320 -5.79 -10.51 10.24
N ARG A 321 -5.01 -11.04 11.19
CA ARG A 321 -5.51 -12.01 12.18
C ARG A 321 -6.61 -11.42 13.08
N PRO A 322 -6.47 -10.21 13.66
CA PRO A 322 -7.57 -9.53 14.33
C PRO A 322 -8.81 -9.31 13.44
N ALA A 323 -8.65 -8.88 12.18
CA ALA A 323 -9.77 -8.68 11.28
C ALA A 323 -10.53 -9.98 10.97
N VAL A 324 -9.84 -11.08 10.71
CA VAL A 324 -10.43 -12.42 10.56
C VAL A 324 -11.20 -12.84 11.83
N ALA A 325 -10.63 -12.59 13.02
CA ALA A 325 -11.29 -12.90 14.28
C ALA A 325 -12.54 -12.02 14.53
N ALA A 326 -12.47 -10.73 14.20
CA ALA A 326 -13.59 -9.80 14.31
C ALA A 326 -14.74 -10.19 13.37
N LEU A 327 -14.45 -10.45 12.09
CA LEU A 327 -15.43 -10.95 11.12
C LEU A 327 -16.09 -12.24 11.61
N LYS A 328 -15.29 -13.23 12.03
CA LYS A 328 -15.80 -14.49 12.59
C LYS A 328 -16.70 -14.28 13.82
N SER A 329 -16.40 -13.28 14.67
CA SER A 329 -17.24 -12.96 15.84
C SER A 329 -18.64 -12.45 15.46
N GLN A 330 -18.78 -11.82 14.28
CA GLN A 330 -20.05 -11.32 13.75
C GLN A 330 -20.79 -12.35 12.85
N GLY A 331 -20.33 -13.60 12.79
CA GLY A 331 -20.89 -14.61 11.88
C GLY A 331 -20.61 -14.32 10.40
N LEU A 332 -19.54 -13.57 10.12
CA LEU A 332 -19.05 -13.32 8.77
C LEU A 332 -17.93 -14.29 8.41
N SER A 333 -17.95 -14.75 7.16
CA SER A 333 -16.99 -15.67 6.59
C SER A 333 -15.88 -14.94 5.84
N SER A 334 -14.63 -15.36 6.02
CA SER A 334 -13.45 -14.68 5.46
C SER A 334 -12.40 -15.63 4.93
N GLU A 335 -11.72 -15.24 3.86
CA GLU A 335 -10.56 -15.93 3.29
C GLU A 335 -9.45 -14.93 2.92
N TRP A 336 -8.26 -15.41 2.56
CA TRP A 336 -7.29 -14.64 1.78
C TRP A 336 -7.90 -14.09 0.50
N TYR A 337 -7.46 -12.91 0.05
CA TYR A 337 -7.83 -12.44 -1.29
C TYR A 337 -7.25 -13.30 -2.41
N TYR A 338 -8.09 -13.51 -3.42
CA TYR A 338 -7.74 -14.12 -4.69
C TYR A 338 -8.57 -13.55 -5.85
N THR A 339 -8.00 -13.58 -7.05
CA THR A 339 -8.70 -13.35 -8.31
C THR A 339 -8.22 -14.34 -9.36
N THR A 340 -9.03 -14.52 -10.40
CA THR A 340 -8.70 -15.28 -11.60
C THR A 340 -8.40 -14.36 -12.79
N SER A 341 -7.77 -14.93 -13.81
CA SER A 341 -7.67 -14.48 -15.20
C SER A 341 -9.04 -14.25 -15.86
N THR A 342 -9.04 -13.73 -17.08
CA THR A 342 -10.18 -13.80 -18.01
C THR A 342 -10.14 -15.04 -18.91
N ASP A 343 -9.07 -15.83 -18.84
CA ASP A 343 -9.02 -17.17 -19.41
C ASP A 343 -9.95 -18.08 -18.57
N ILE A 344 -10.80 -18.87 -19.24
CA ILE A 344 -11.80 -19.74 -18.61
C ILE A 344 -11.33 -21.21 -18.62
N ASP A 345 -10.35 -21.56 -19.46
CA ASP A 345 -9.83 -22.92 -19.62
C ASP A 345 -8.63 -23.18 -18.69
N ASP A 346 -7.87 -22.14 -18.29
CA ASP A 346 -7.00 -22.26 -17.12
C ASP A 346 -7.85 -22.48 -15.85
N HIS A 347 -7.37 -23.23 -14.86
CA HIS A 347 -8.05 -23.43 -13.56
C HIS A 347 -7.34 -22.72 -12.40
N VAL A 348 -6.66 -21.61 -12.70
CA VAL A 348 -5.77 -20.88 -11.81
C VAL A 348 -6.52 -19.79 -11.02
N LEU A 349 -6.22 -19.73 -9.71
CA LEU A 349 -6.47 -18.58 -8.85
C LEU A 349 -5.14 -17.99 -8.37
N SER A 350 -5.06 -16.67 -8.22
CA SER A 350 -3.86 -15.99 -7.70
C SER A 350 -4.21 -15.00 -6.59
N MET A 351 -3.32 -14.81 -5.62
CA MET A 351 -3.45 -13.84 -4.53
C MET A 351 -3.24 -12.38 -4.97
N GLY A 352 -3.87 -11.97 -6.08
CA GLY A 352 -3.64 -10.68 -6.72
C GLY A 352 -2.23 -10.51 -7.30
N GLY A 353 -1.95 -9.30 -7.77
CA GLY A 353 -0.65 -8.95 -8.35
C GLY A 353 0.46 -8.81 -7.29
N THR A 354 1.64 -9.33 -7.63
CA THR A 354 2.91 -9.11 -6.91
C THR A 354 3.57 -7.77 -7.27
N GLN A 355 3.00 -7.05 -8.23
CA GLN A 355 3.57 -5.85 -8.85
C GLN A 355 3.45 -4.59 -7.97
N PRO A 356 4.34 -3.60 -8.13
CA PRO A 356 4.38 -2.41 -7.28
C PRO A 356 3.43 -1.29 -7.76
N ASP A 357 2.22 -1.61 -8.21
CA ASP A 357 1.27 -0.68 -8.84
C ASP A 357 -0.07 -0.50 -8.11
N THR A 358 -0.51 -1.53 -7.38
CA THR A 358 -1.71 -1.44 -6.52
C THR A 358 -1.49 -0.49 -5.35
N GLY A 359 -2.54 0.22 -4.93
CA GLY A 359 -2.50 1.11 -3.76
C GLY A 359 -2.06 0.36 -2.49
N ARG A 360 -2.48 -0.91 -2.36
CA ARG A 360 -1.98 -1.85 -1.37
C ARG A 360 -0.45 -2.00 -1.41
N ASN A 361 0.11 -2.43 -2.54
CA ASN A 361 1.53 -2.74 -2.64
C ASN A 361 2.41 -1.47 -2.62
N VAL A 362 1.98 -0.37 -3.25
CA VAL A 362 2.68 0.93 -3.23
C VAL A 362 2.78 1.50 -1.82
N ASN A 363 1.68 1.50 -1.04
CA ASN A 363 1.77 1.96 0.35
C ASN A 363 2.61 1.01 1.22
N GLY A 364 2.64 -0.30 0.93
CA GLY A 364 3.63 -1.22 1.52
C GLY A 364 5.07 -0.77 1.28
N LEU A 365 5.42 -0.38 0.05
CA LEU A 365 6.73 0.17 -0.32
C LEU A 365 7.00 1.56 0.29
N LYS A 366 5.98 2.26 0.77
CA LYS A 366 6.10 3.49 1.58
C LYS A 366 6.33 3.24 3.07
N ASN A 367 6.65 2.00 3.47
CA ASN A 367 6.85 1.53 4.84
C ASN A 367 5.60 1.66 5.74
N THR A 368 4.42 1.48 5.13
CA THR A 368 3.10 1.64 5.76
C THR A 368 2.37 0.30 5.77
N VAL A 369 1.68 -0.02 6.88
CA VAL A 369 0.85 -1.24 6.94
C VAL A 369 -0.33 -1.03 6.01
N SER A 370 -0.37 -1.74 4.88
CA SER A 370 -1.40 -1.55 3.87
C SER A 370 -2.22 -2.82 3.68
N MET A 371 -3.53 -2.72 3.94
CA MET A 371 -4.50 -3.82 3.93
C MET A 371 -5.55 -3.62 2.84
N LEU A 372 -5.80 -4.66 2.04
CA LEU A 372 -6.97 -4.79 1.17
C LEU A 372 -8.10 -5.48 1.91
N VAL A 373 -9.31 -4.94 1.79
CA VAL A 373 -10.57 -5.53 2.29
C VAL A 373 -11.59 -5.54 1.15
N GLU A 374 -11.77 -6.68 0.48
CA GLU A 374 -12.83 -6.84 -0.53
C GLU A 374 -14.05 -7.53 0.07
N SER A 375 -15.23 -6.88 0.05
CA SER A 375 -16.50 -7.53 0.39
C SER A 375 -17.19 -8.12 -0.85
N ARG A 376 -18.06 -9.12 -0.66
CA ARG A 376 -18.93 -9.65 -1.74
C ARG A 376 -19.76 -8.54 -2.38
N GLY A 377 -19.59 -8.17 -3.66
CA GLY A 377 -20.45 -7.09 -4.21
C GLY A 377 -20.55 -6.88 -5.72
N VAL A 378 -19.49 -7.11 -6.50
CA VAL A 378 -19.53 -6.83 -7.95
C VAL A 378 -20.35 -7.89 -8.67
N GLY A 379 -21.32 -7.42 -9.47
CA GLY A 379 -22.25 -8.26 -10.24
C GLY A 379 -23.56 -8.62 -9.53
N ILE A 380 -23.81 -8.14 -8.29
CA ILE A 380 -25.04 -8.47 -7.53
C ILE A 380 -25.92 -7.25 -7.20
N GLY A 381 -25.70 -6.11 -7.85
CA GLY A 381 -26.49 -4.90 -7.63
C GLY A 381 -26.52 -4.49 -6.15
N ARG A 382 -27.71 -4.18 -5.62
CA ARG A 382 -27.94 -3.82 -4.20
C ARG A 382 -28.21 -5.03 -3.28
N LEU A 383 -28.09 -6.27 -3.76
CA LEU A 383 -28.31 -7.45 -2.94
C LEU A 383 -27.34 -7.48 -1.74
N HIS A 384 -27.88 -7.87 -0.59
CA HIS A 384 -27.17 -8.03 0.70
C HIS A 384 -26.40 -6.77 1.18
N ILE A 385 -26.82 -5.56 0.75
CA ILE A 385 -26.01 -4.35 0.98
C ILE A 385 -25.78 -4.04 2.47
N GLN A 386 -26.74 -4.31 3.36
CA GLN A 386 -26.53 -4.14 4.80
C GLN A 386 -25.45 -5.09 5.34
N ARG A 387 -25.47 -6.37 4.92
CA ARG A 387 -24.40 -7.34 5.25
C ARG A 387 -23.04 -6.93 4.69
N ARG A 388 -22.99 -6.42 3.46
CA ARG A 388 -21.75 -5.96 2.80
C ARG A 388 -21.11 -4.78 3.53
N VAL A 389 -21.93 -3.80 3.90
CA VAL A 389 -21.53 -2.66 4.73
C VAL A 389 -21.10 -3.14 6.13
N HIS A 390 -21.83 -4.09 6.74
CA HIS A 390 -21.44 -4.68 8.03
C HIS A 390 -20.07 -5.36 8.00
N THR A 391 -19.74 -6.08 6.92
CA THR A 391 -18.41 -6.65 6.69
C THR A 391 -17.32 -5.58 6.65
N GLN A 392 -17.53 -4.53 5.84
CA GLN A 392 -16.57 -3.43 5.71
C GLN A 392 -16.39 -2.67 7.02
N VAL A 393 -17.49 -2.30 7.71
CA VAL A 393 -17.44 -1.66 9.03
C VAL A 393 -16.69 -2.54 10.05
N THR A 394 -16.95 -3.85 10.09
CA THR A 394 -16.26 -4.77 11.02
C THR A 394 -14.75 -4.80 10.79
N ALA A 395 -14.31 -4.85 9.52
CA ALA A 395 -12.90 -4.82 9.18
C ALA A 395 -12.24 -3.45 9.50
N MET A 396 -12.90 -2.35 9.13
CA MET A 396 -12.46 -0.98 9.44
C MET A 396 -12.31 -0.75 10.94
N VAL A 397 -13.31 -1.13 11.74
CA VAL A 397 -13.29 -1.02 13.21
C VAL A 397 -12.17 -1.87 13.81
N SER A 398 -12.01 -3.12 13.35
CA SER A 398 -10.93 -3.99 13.82
C SER A 398 -9.55 -3.40 13.53
N MET A 399 -9.36 -2.73 12.39
CA MET A 399 -8.09 -2.07 12.07
C MET A 399 -7.87 -0.80 12.92
N LEU A 400 -8.89 0.06 13.07
CA LEU A 400 -8.80 1.27 13.91
C LEU A 400 -8.48 0.92 15.37
N GLN A 401 -9.17 -0.06 15.95
CA GLN A 401 -8.90 -0.57 17.29
C GLN A 401 -7.50 -1.18 17.40
N SER A 402 -7.06 -1.93 16.38
CA SER A 402 -5.72 -2.54 16.36
C SER A 402 -4.60 -1.51 16.26
N THR A 403 -4.81 -0.39 15.56
CA THR A 403 -3.92 0.77 15.53
C THR A 403 -3.87 1.47 16.89
N ALA A 404 -5.03 1.80 17.47
CA ALA A 404 -5.12 2.51 18.74
C ALA A 404 -4.47 1.73 19.91
N THR A 405 -4.64 0.40 19.90
CA THR A 405 -4.01 -0.52 20.85
C THR A 405 -2.48 -0.59 20.69
N ARG A 406 -1.93 -0.20 19.54
CA ARG A 406 -0.51 -0.39 19.18
C ARG A 406 0.22 0.90 18.79
N ALA A 407 -0.30 2.07 19.18
CA ALA A 407 0.17 3.35 18.67
C ALA A 407 1.68 3.59 18.88
N GLU A 408 2.19 3.24 20.06
CA GLU A 408 3.59 3.38 20.46
C GLU A 408 4.50 2.36 19.73
N GLN A 409 4.00 1.14 19.53
CA GLN A 409 4.69 0.08 18.79
C GLN A 409 4.78 0.43 17.30
N LEU A 410 3.77 1.08 16.72
CA LEU A 410 3.75 1.50 15.32
C LEU A 410 4.72 2.66 15.06
N ALA A 411 4.79 3.65 15.95
CA ALA A 411 5.79 4.72 15.87
C ALA A 411 7.23 4.15 15.96
N THR A 412 7.44 3.17 16.86
CA THR A 412 8.72 2.47 17.02
C THR A 412 9.07 1.65 15.76
N LEU A 413 8.13 0.85 15.27
CA LEU A 413 8.28 0.03 14.06
C LEU A 413 8.60 0.88 12.83
N ARG A 414 7.89 2.01 12.66
CA ARG A 414 8.12 2.95 11.56
C ARG A 414 9.55 3.51 11.60
N SER A 415 9.99 4.02 12.75
CA SER A 415 11.35 4.57 12.89
C SER A 415 12.45 3.50 12.73
N TYR A 416 12.18 2.24 13.09
CA TYR A 416 13.08 1.12 12.80
C TYR A 416 13.17 0.86 11.29
N ILE A 417 12.04 0.66 10.62
CA ILE A 417 11.99 0.33 9.18
C ILE A 417 12.62 1.45 8.33
N ASP A 418 12.28 2.71 8.61
CA ASP A 418 12.77 3.85 7.83
C ASP A 418 14.30 3.96 7.91
N ARG A 419 14.92 3.58 9.04
CA ARG A 419 16.38 3.47 9.19
C ARG A 419 16.94 2.23 8.51
N GLU A 420 16.29 1.08 8.67
CA GLU A 420 16.67 -0.19 8.03
C GLU A 420 16.76 -0.02 6.51
N VAL A 421 15.69 0.46 5.86
CA VAL A 421 15.61 0.66 4.41
C VAL A 421 16.67 1.66 3.93
N SER A 422 16.80 2.81 4.60
CA SER A 422 17.83 3.81 4.28
C SER A 422 19.25 3.24 4.37
N SER A 423 19.51 2.35 5.34
CA SER A 423 20.83 1.76 5.57
C SER A 423 21.26 0.69 4.55
N GLN A 424 20.36 0.26 3.66
CA GLN A 424 20.64 -0.74 2.62
C GLN A 424 21.28 -0.16 1.34
N ALA A 425 21.28 1.17 1.18
CA ALA A 425 21.93 1.87 0.06
C ALA A 425 23.38 1.40 -0.15
N CYS A 426 23.80 1.25 -1.40
CA CYS A 426 25.11 0.70 -1.81
C CYS A 426 25.46 -0.73 -1.35
N ARG A 427 24.69 -1.36 -0.43
CA ARG A 427 25.19 -2.50 0.39
C ARG A 427 24.51 -3.83 0.11
N THR A 428 23.18 -3.88 -0.01
CA THR A 428 22.46 -5.15 -0.17
C THR A 428 22.10 -5.41 -1.63
N LYS A 429 21.63 -6.63 -1.94
CA LYS A 429 20.83 -6.84 -3.14
C LYS A 429 19.40 -6.32 -2.93
N ALA A 430 18.76 -5.96 -4.02
CA ALA A 430 17.31 -5.78 -4.13
C ALA A 430 16.75 -6.69 -5.22
N ILE A 431 15.49 -7.05 -5.07
CA ILE A 431 14.70 -7.79 -6.06
C ILE A 431 14.09 -6.76 -7.01
N VAL A 432 14.42 -6.86 -8.30
CA VAL A 432 13.91 -5.98 -9.36
C VAL A 432 12.57 -6.51 -9.88
N ALA A 433 12.42 -7.83 -9.99
CA ALA A 433 11.17 -8.47 -10.41
C ALA A 433 10.90 -9.72 -9.56
N ALA A 434 9.64 -9.89 -9.15
CA ALA A 434 9.18 -11.00 -8.32
C ALA A 434 7.84 -11.57 -8.82
N GLY A 435 7.76 -12.90 -8.90
CA GLY A 435 6.54 -13.64 -9.22
C GLY A 435 5.89 -14.27 -7.98
N PRO A 436 4.65 -14.76 -8.10
CA PRO A 436 4.06 -15.66 -7.11
C PRO A 436 4.80 -17.01 -7.07
N THR A 437 4.45 -17.87 -6.11
CA THR A 437 4.85 -19.28 -6.07
C THR A 437 3.64 -20.19 -6.30
N ASN A 438 3.77 -21.17 -7.19
CA ASN A 438 2.69 -22.11 -7.51
C ASN A 438 2.49 -23.13 -6.37
N ALA A 439 1.23 -23.38 -6.04
CA ALA A 439 0.77 -24.36 -5.07
C ALA A 439 -0.55 -25.02 -5.54
N GLN A 440 -1.08 -25.96 -4.76
CA GLN A 440 -2.46 -26.42 -4.86
C GLN A 440 -3.27 -25.86 -3.68
N TYR A 441 -4.53 -25.48 -3.90
CA TYR A 441 -5.40 -24.99 -2.83
C TYR A 441 -6.83 -25.54 -2.94
N ASP A 442 -7.37 -25.96 -1.79
CA ASP A 442 -8.67 -26.64 -1.66
C ASP A 442 -9.76 -25.59 -1.30
N LEU A 443 -10.12 -24.73 -2.25
CA LEU A 443 -11.02 -23.59 -2.02
C LEU A 443 -12.47 -24.06 -1.85
N THR A 444 -13.19 -23.47 -0.90
CA THR A 444 -14.64 -23.74 -0.73
C THR A 444 -15.46 -22.61 -1.35
N MET A 445 -16.12 -22.91 -2.47
CA MET A 445 -17.10 -22.07 -3.17
C MET A 445 -18.54 -22.50 -2.77
N LEU A 446 -19.55 -21.95 -3.43
CA LEU A 446 -20.96 -22.39 -3.32
C LEU A 446 -21.46 -22.96 -4.65
N ASN A 447 -22.37 -23.93 -4.58
CA ASN A 447 -23.20 -24.34 -5.70
C ASN A 447 -24.26 -23.25 -6.00
N PRO A 448 -24.40 -22.78 -7.26
CA PRO A 448 -25.28 -21.65 -7.61
C PRO A 448 -26.79 -21.95 -7.45
N THR A 449 -27.16 -23.24 -7.49
CA THR A 449 -28.55 -23.70 -7.44
C THR A 449 -28.95 -24.11 -6.02
N THR A 450 -28.12 -24.90 -5.33
CA THR A 450 -28.47 -25.47 -4.01
C THR A 450 -28.00 -24.63 -2.82
N GLY A 451 -27.10 -23.66 -3.01
CA GLY A 451 -26.49 -22.90 -1.91
C GLY A 451 -25.55 -23.70 -1.01
N ALA A 452 -25.32 -24.98 -1.32
CA ALA A 452 -24.42 -25.85 -0.58
C ALA A 452 -22.94 -25.50 -0.85
N ASP A 453 -22.09 -25.77 0.13
CA ASP A 453 -20.63 -25.65 0.00
C ASP A 453 -20.10 -26.64 -1.06
N LYS A 454 -19.31 -26.13 -2.02
CA LYS A 454 -18.64 -26.90 -3.06
C LYS A 454 -17.13 -26.70 -2.95
N LYS A 455 -16.39 -27.76 -2.66
CA LYS A 455 -14.91 -27.73 -2.75
C LYS A 455 -14.46 -27.72 -4.21
N VAL A 456 -13.40 -26.97 -4.48
CA VAL A 456 -12.72 -26.89 -5.78
C VAL A 456 -11.22 -26.86 -5.49
N SER A 457 -10.49 -27.89 -5.92
CA SER A 457 -9.02 -27.83 -5.96
C SER A 457 -8.62 -26.95 -7.13
N VAL A 458 -7.72 -25.99 -6.90
CA VAL A 458 -7.23 -25.05 -7.92
C VAL A 458 -5.72 -24.99 -7.94
N ASP A 459 -5.17 -24.70 -9.11
CA ASP A 459 -3.81 -24.20 -9.23
C ASP A 459 -3.75 -22.82 -8.57
N TRP A 460 -2.87 -22.66 -7.58
CA TRP A 460 -2.84 -21.50 -6.70
C TRP A 460 -1.51 -20.74 -6.79
N ASN A 461 -1.54 -19.57 -7.40
CA ASN A 461 -0.44 -18.63 -7.39
C ASN A 461 -0.41 -17.86 -6.06
N SER A 462 0.36 -18.37 -5.12
CA SER A 462 0.57 -17.78 -3.79
C SER A 462 1.44 -16.54 -3.87
N ALA A 463 1.04 -15.47 -3.18
CA ALA A 463 1.87 -14.28 -2.98
C ALA A 463 2.49 -14.22 -1.56
N LEU A 464 2.28 -15.27 -0.74
CA LEU A 464 2.82 -15.38 0.62
C LEU A 464 4.34 -15.59 0.64
N GLU A 465 4.85 -16.30 -0.36
CA GLU A 465 6.27 -16.45 -0.67
C GLU A 465 6.47 -16.06 -2.14
N LEU A 466 7.45 -15.20 -2.41
CA LEU A 466 7.66 -14.61 -3.73
C LEU A 466 8.89 -15.19 -4.40
N GLN A 467 8.73 -15.70 -5.63
CA GLN A 467 9.87 -16.13 -6.44
C GLN A 467 10.65 -14.90 -6.92
N THR A 468 11.94 -14.83 -6.57
CA THR A 468 12.84 -13.81 -7.15
C THR A 468 13.11 -14.16 -8.62
N LEU A 469 12.63 -13.31 -9.53
CA LEU A 469 12.84 -13.47 -10.98
C LEU A 469 14.08 -12.69 -11.46
N LYS A 470 14.33 -11.52 -10.87
CA LYS A 470 15.47 -10.64 -11.21
C LYS A 470 15.97 -9.92 -9.96
N SER A 471 17.28 -9.82 -9.76
CA SER A 471 17.88 -9.08 -8.64
C SER A 471 19.16 -8.34 -9.05
N ARG A 472 19.43 -7.22 -8.40
CA ARG A 472 20.62 -6.36 -8.59
C ARG A 472 21.20 -5.94 -7.24
N VAL A 473 22.42 -5.41 -7.21
CA VAL A 473 22.92 -4.66 -6.04
C VAL A 473 22.17 -3.34 -5.96
N ARG A 474 21.79 -2.88 -4.76
CA ARG A 474 21.21 -1.55 -4.58
C ARG A 474 22.25 -0.48 -4.92
N PRO A 475 21.95 0.49 -5.79
CA PRO A 475 22.84 1.64 -5.98
C PRO A 475 22.85 2.52 -4.71
N CYS A 476 23.75 3.51 -4.71
CA CYS A 476 23.75 4.61 -3.74
C CYS A 476 22.70 5.67 -4.09
N GLY A 477 22.31 5.77 -5.37
CA GLY A 477 21.22 6.60 -5.86
C GLY A 477 20.97 6.42 -7.34
N TYR A 478 20.08 7.23 -7.90
CA TYR A 478 19.89 7.36 -9.35
C TYR A 478 20.22 8.79 -9.76
N TRP A 479 20.98 8.95 -10.83
CA TRP A 479 21.04 10.21 -11.56
C TRP A 479 19.91 10.23 -12.59
N LEU A 480 19.26 11.38 -12.74
CA LEU A 480 18.25 11.63 -13.78
C LEU A 480 18.62 12.91 -14.55
N SER A 481 18.43 12.90 -15.87
CA SER A 481 18.72 14.06 -16.72
C SER A 481 17.87 15.28 -16.36
N ALA A 482 18.33 16.49 -16.70
CA ALA A 482 17.58 17.73 -16.48
C ALA A 482 16.23 17.78 -17.21
N ALA A 483 16.03 16.94 -18.24
CA ALA A 483 14.77 16.79 -18.96
C ALA A 483 13.75 15.88 -18.24
N SER A 484 14.18 15.10 -17.25
CA SER A 484 13.35 14.10 -16.55
C SER A 484 12.36 14.68 -15.53
N THR A 485 11.85 15.89 -15.77
CA THR A 485 10.96 16.62 -14.84
C THR A 485 9.71 15.84 -14.49
N ALA A 486 9.06 15.20 -15.46
CA ALA A 486 7.88 14.37 -15.22
C ALA A 486 8.14 13.22 -14.22
N ALA A 487 9.31 12.57 -14.29
CA ALA A 487 9.72 11.54 -13.32
C ALA A 487 9.98 12.15 -11.93
N VAL A 488 10.62 13.31 -11.86
CA VAL A 488 10.89 14.04 -10.62
C VAL A 488 9.59 14.47 -9.92
N ASP A 489 8.65 15.06 -10.66
CA ASP A 489 7.33 15.47 -10.15
C ASP A 489 6.57 14.28 -9.54
N ARG A 490 6.64 13.11 -10.20
CA ARG A 490 6.01 11.87 -9.72
C ARG A 490 6.66 11.34 -8.45
N LEU A 491 7.99 11.32 -8.39
CA LEU A 491 8.74 10.96 -7.19
C LEU A 491 8.39 11.90 -6.02
N GLN A 492 8.37 13.22 -6.25
CA GLN A 492 7.99 14.22 -5.23
C GLN A 492 6.51 14.13 -4.83
N LEU A 493 5.59 13.73 -5.70
CA LEU A 493 4.19 13.43 -5.34
C LEU A 493 4.05 12.18 -4.48
N LEU A 494 4.86 11.14 -4.72
CA LEU A 494 4.91 9.95 -3.86
C LEU A 494 5.55 10.22 -2.48
N GLY A 495 6.37 11.28 -2.38
CA GLY A 495 7.08 11.72 -1.18
C GLY A 495 8.58 11.40 -1.18
N VAL A 496 9.12 10.89 -2.29
CA VAL A 496 10.55 10.58 -2.46
C VAL A 496 11.36 11.88 -2.42
N GLN A 497 12.43 11.89 -1.65
CA GLN A 497 13.43 12.96 -1.70
C GLN A 497 14.16 12.91 -3.04
N VAL A 498 14.10 14.01 -3.79
CA VAL A 498 14.91 14.28 -4.97
C VAL A 498 15.77 15.52 -4.71
N MET A 499 16.98 15.53 -5.23
CA MET A 499 17.94 16.62 -5.11
C MET A 499 18.35 17.13 -6.50
N ARG A 500 18.65 18.42 -6.61
CA ARG A 500 19.22 19.04 -7.83
C ARG A 500 20.74 19.06 -7.70
N VAL A 501 21.43 18.71 -8.78
CA VAL A 501 22.89 18.83 -8.91
C VAL A 501 23.22 20.30 -9.15
N VAL A 502 23.95 20.95 -8.23
CA VAL A 502 24.30 22.38 -8.36
C VAL A 502 25.68 22.60 -8.98
N ASP A 503 26.62 21.67 -8.78
CA ASP A 503 27.94 21.68 -9.43
C ASP A 503 28.05 20.53 -10.44
N ALA A 504 28.55 20.83 -11.64
CA ALA A 504 28.77 19.80 -12.66
C ALA A 504 29.97 18.90 -12.29
N GLY A 505 29.81 17.58 -12.40
CA GLY A 505 30.87 16.62 -12.08
C GLY A 505 30.66 15.26 -12.74
N THR A 506 31.50 14.29 -12.39
CA THR A 506 31.38 12.89 -12.85
C THR A 506 31.43 11.93 -11.67
N VAL A 507 30.66 10.84 -11.73
CA VAL A 507 30.51 9.88 -10.63
C VAL A 507 30.58 8.45 -11.17
N LEU A 508 31.13 7.51 -10.40
CA LEU A 508 31.14 6.10 -10.79
C LEU A 508 29.72 5.51 -10.77
N GLY A 509 29.30 4.92 -11.88
CA GLY A 509 27.96 4.35 -12.02
C GLY A 509 27.86 3.17 -12.98
N GLU A 510 26.63 2.68 -13.12
CA GLU A 510 26.22 1.62 -14.04
C GLU A 510 25.13 2.19 -14.97
N LEU A 511 25.49 2.36 -16.24
CA LEU A 511 24.64 2.82 -17.34
C LEU A 511 23.83 1.64 -17.90
N TYR A 512 22.61 1.91 -18.38
CA TYR A 512 21.78 0.90 -19.02
C TYR A 512 22.08 0.79 -20.52
N ARG A 513 22.48 -0.38 -20.99
CA ARG A 513 22.55 -0.73 -22.41
C ARG A 513 21.38 -1.64 -22.76
N ALA A 514 20.50 -1.24 -23.66
CA ALA A 514 19.46 -2.12 -24.19
C ALA A 514 20.09 -3.31 -24.94
N THR A 515 19.68 -4.53 -24.59
CA THR A 515 20.00 -5.77 -25.32
C THR A 515 18.83 -6.25 -26.18
N GLY A 516 17.60 -5.87 -25.82
CA GLY A 516 16.38 -6.12 -26.56
C GLY A 516 15.27 -5.16 -26.13
N HIS A 517 14.29 -4.92 -27.00
CA HIS A 517 13.10 -4.14 -26.70
C HIS A 517 11.87 -4.75 -27.39
N SER A 518 10.70 -4.60 -26.77
CA SER A 518 9.42 -5.01 -27.33
C SER A 518 8.30 -4.10 -26.82
N THR A 519 7.24 -3.97 -27.60
CA THR A 519 6.04 -3.22 -27.21
C THR A 519 4.97 -4.19 -26.74
N SER A 520 4.35 -3.94 -25.59
CA SER A 520 3.31 -4.81 -25.03
C SER A 520 2.27 -4.04 -24.22
N VAL A 521 1.23 -4.74 -23.77
CA VAL A 521 0.28 -4.21 -22.78
C VAL A 521 0.74 -4.68 -21.39
N ARG A 522 0.62 -3.81 -20.38
CA ARG A 522 0.92 -4.11 -18.98
C ARG A 522 0.00 -5.24 -18.49
N GLN A 523 0.51 -6.24 -17.76
CA GLN A 523 -0.24 -7.43 -17.36
C GLN A 523 -0.44 -7.51 -15.84
N ASP A 524 -1.65 -7.89 -15.42
CA ASP A 524 -1.93 -8.38 -14.07
C ASP A 524 -2.53 -9.80 -14.08
N VAL A 525 -3.03 -10.28 -12.94
CA VAL A 525 -3.65 -11.61 -12.83
C VAL A 525 -4.89 -11.78 -13.72
N ARG A 526 -5.64 -10.70 -13.98
CA ARG A 526 -6.84 -10.72 -14.81
C ARG A 526 -6.48 -10.73 -16.30
N GLY A 527 -5.40 -10.06 -16.69
CA GLY A 527 -4.88 -10.00 -18.05
C GLY A 527 -4.28 -8.63 -18.37
N GLY A 528 -4.49 -8.15 -19.60
CA GLY A 528 -4.03 -6.83 -20.03
C GLY A 528 -4.73 -5.70 -19.31
N ILE A 529 -3.95 -4.77 -18.76
CA ILE A 529 -4.42 -3.52 -18.15
C ILE A 529 -4.69 -2.50 -19.25
N ALA A 530 -5.84 -1.81 -19.16
CA ALA A 530 -6.18 -0.70 -20.06
C ALA A 530 -5.41 0.57 -19.65
N ASP A 531 -4.25 0.78 -20.28
CA ASP A 531 -3.46 2.01 -20.20
C ASP A 531 -3.59 2.83 -21.49
N ALA A 532 -3.31 4.14 -21.42
CA ALA A 532 -3.50 5.07 -22.55
C ALA A 532 -2.59 4.80 -23.76
N GLN A 533 -1.44 4.14 -23.55
CA GLN A 533 -0.51 3.69 -24.60
C GLN A 533 0.15 2.36 -24.18
N PRO A 534 0.57 1.51 -25.13
CA PRO A 534 1.38 0.33 -24.84
C PRO A 534 2.71 0.67 -24.15
N ILE A 535 3.18 -0.23 -23.28
CA ILE A 535 4.47 -0.10 -22.60
C ILE A 535 5.64 -0.58 -23.47
N VAL A 536 6.82 -0.02 -23.21
CA VAL A 536 8.10 -0.50 -23.75
C VAL A 536 8.70 -1.47 -22.74
N GLN A 537 8.62 -2.78 -23.02
CA GLN A 537 9.46 -3.75 -22.33
C GLN A 537 10.87 -3.69 -22.91
N THR A 538 11.88 -3.80 -22.06
CA THR A 538 13.29 -3.69 -22.45
C THR A 538 14.13 -4.62 -21.61
N GLU A 539 15.11 -5.25 -22.22
CA GLU A 539 16.17 -5.99 -21.54
C GLU A 539 17.41 -5.10 -21.46
N VAL A 540 18.06 -5.03 -20.29
CA VAL A 540 19.23 -4.15 -20.07
C VAL A 540 20.44 -4.90 -19.50
N GLU A 541 21.58 -4.71 -20.15
CA GLU A 541 22.90 -4.92 -19.57
C GLU A 541 23.30 -3.69 -18.74
N LEU A 542 24.05 -3.91 -17.65
CA LEU A 542 24.62 -2.86 -16.81
C LEU A 542 26.08 -2.62 -17.20
N VAL A 543 26.36 -1.47 -17.82
CA VAL A 543 27.71 -1.09 -18.25
C VAL A 543 28.32 -0.15 -17.20
N ARG A 544 29.38 -0.59 -16.53
CA ARG A 544 30.14 0.25 -15.60
C ARG A 544 30.88 1.36 -16.33
N GLY A 545 30.82 2.57 -15.79
CA GLY A 545 31.52 3.73 -16.35
C GLY A 545 31.48 4.94 -15.43
N LEU A 546 31.91 6.08 -15.98
CA LEU A 546 31.61 7.37 -15.42
C LEU A 546 30.24 7.82 -15.92
N VAL A 547 29.43 8.36 -15.01
CA VAL A 547 28.18 9.06 -15.29
C VAL A 547 28.48 10.54 -15.17
N ASP A 548 28.27 11.29 -16.25
CA ASP A 548 28.30 12.74 -16.21
C ASP A 548 27.08 13.24 -15.43
N THR A 549 27.29 14.18 -14.52
CA THR A 549 26.25 14.80 -13.69
C THR A 549 26.23 16.31 -13.94
N PRO A 550 25.55 16.79 -15.00
CA PRO A 550 25.54 18.21 -15.33
C PRO A 550 24.80 19.05 -14.28
N GLN A 551 25.20 20.31 -14.11
CA GLN A 551 24.45 21.28 -13.31
C GLN A 551 22.99 21.35 -13.80
N GLY A 552 22.05 21.38 -12.85
CA GLY A 552 20.62 21.41 -13.12
C GLY A 552 19.98 20.04 -13.40
N SER A 553 20.76 18.97 -13.53
CA SER A 553 20.25 17.58 -13.49
C SER A 553 19.87 17.16 -12.06
N PHE A 554 19.37 15.93 -11.87
CA PHE A 554 18.82 15.47 -10.60
C PHE A 554 19.53 14.24 -10.05
N TYR A 555 19.48 14.09 -8.72
CA TYR A 555 19.98 12.93 -8.00
C TYR A 555 18.94 12.46 -6.97
N VAL A 556 18.57 11.19 -7.03
CA VAL A 556 17.62 10.51 -6.14
C VAL A 556 18.43 9.59 -5.21
N PRO A 557 18.69 9.97 -3.95
CA PRO A 557 19.49 9.15 -3.03
C PRO A 557 18.74 7.87 -2.65
N MET A 558 19.45 6.74 -2.54
CA MET A 558 18.91 5.50 -1.96
C MET A 558 19.02 5.47 -0.44
N GLY A 559 19.77 6.39 0.17
CA GLY A 559 19.87 6.57 1.62
C GLY A 559 18.63 7.20 2.26
N GLN A 560 17.43 6.83 1.83
CA GLN A 560 16.16 7.40 2.28
C GLN A 560 15.09 6.33 2.57
N PRO A 561 14.07 6.63 3.40
CA PRO A 561 13.06 5.63 3.79
C PRO A 561 12.28 5.02 2.62
N LEU A 562 12.06 5.78 1.55
CA LEU A 562 11.28 5.37 0.38
C LEU A 562 12.11 4.69 -0.72
N ALA A 563 13.35 4.30 -0.44
CA ALA A 563 14.26 3.71 -1.43
C ALA A 563 13.69 2.45 -2.13
N ASN A 564 12.81 1.69 -1.47
CA ASN A 564 12.11 0.55 -2.09
C ASN A 564 11.13 0.97 -3.20
N LEU A 565 10.53 2.15 -3.09
CA LEU A 565 9.65 2.73 -4.10
C LEU A 565 10.46 3.34 -5.27
N VAL A 566 11.64 3.91 -4.97
CA VAL A 566 12.57 4.41 -5.99
C VAL A 566 13.03 3.29 -6.93
N LEU A 567 13.35 2.10 -6.39
CA LEU A 567 13.67 0.91 -7.20
C LEU A 567 12.53 0.54 -8.17
N ALA A 568 11.29 0.52 -7.68
CA ALA A 568 10.12 0.16 -8.46
C ALA A 568 9.84 1.14 -9.60
N ALA A 569 10.13 2.43 -9.40
CA ALA A 569 9.98 3.45 -10.43
C ALA A 569 11.14 3.46 -11.45
N LEU A 570 12.39 3.28 -11.02
CA LEU A 570 13.59 3.65 -11.81
C LEU A 570 14.42 2.48 -12.40
N GLU A 571 14.13 1.23 -12.07
CA GLU A 571 14.74 0.07 -12.77
C GLU A 571 13.94 -0.25 -14.07
N PRO A 572 14.49 0.05 -15.27
CA PRO A 572 13.72 0.25 -16.50
C PRO A 572 13.22 -1.04 -17.16
N ASP A 573 13.74 -2.20 -16.76
CA ASP A 573 13.39 -3.52 -17.30
C ASP A 573 12.33 -4.24 -16.47
N THR A 574 11.36 -3.45 -16.01
CA THR A 574 10.11 -3.87 -15.36
C THR A 574 8.92 -3.13 -15.99
N GLN A 575 7.78 -3.82 -16.14
CA GLN A 575 6.58 -3.27 -16.80
C GLN A 575 5.94 -2.08 -16.06
N ASN A 576 6.29 -1.87 -14.79
CA ASN A 576 5.78 -0.79 -13.95
C ASN A 576 6.74 0.41 -13.84
N SER A 577 7.93 0.32 -14.44
CA SER A 577 8.93 1.39 -14.39
C SER A 577 8.51 2.63 -15.16
N TYR A 578 9.07 3.77 -14.79
CA TYR A 578 8.83 5.05 -15.45
C TYR A 578 9.37 5.07 -16.89
N TYR A 579 10.41 4.30 -17.21
CA TYR A 579 10.86 4.13 -18.59
C TYR A 579 9.86 3.32 -19.42
N ALA A 580 9.43 2.15 -18.93
CA ALA A 580 8.46 1.32 -19.64
C ALA A 580 7.11 2.02 -19.88
N ASN A 581 6.75 2.98 -19.02
CA ASN A 581 5.50 3.75 -19.07
C ASN A 581 5.70 5.20 -19.60
N HIS A 582 6.81 5.49 -20.30
CA HIS A 582 7.09 6.77 -20.99
C HIS A 582 7.16 8.02 -20.09
N ILE A 583 7.27 7.87 -18.76
CA ILE A 583 7.50 8.94 -17.78
C ILE A 583 8.98 9.37 -17.77
N LEU A 584 9.89 8.43 -18.09
CA LEU A 584 11.26 8.69 -18.52
C LEU A 584 11.36 8.44 -20.03
N ALA A 585 11.89 9.40 -20.79
CA ALA A 585 11.88 9.33 -22.26
C ALA A 585 12.91 8.35 -22.82
N ASN A 586 14.14 8.34 -22.29
CA ASN A 586 15.24 7.50 -22.80
C ASN A 586 15.92 6.72 -21.66
N LEU A 587 16.51 5.56 -21.96
CA LEU A 587 17.41 4.87 -21.02
C LEU A 587 18.61 5.74 -20.61
N GLY A 588 19.09 6.59 -21.53
CA GLY A 588 20.18 7.55 -21.27
C GLY A 588 19.78 8.72 -20.36
N ASP A 589 18.50 8.90 -20.04
CA ASP A 589 18.04 9.89 -19.07
C ASP A 589 18.16 9.42 -17.61
N THR A 590 18.58 8.17 -17.37
CA THR A 590 18.72 7.58 -16.02
C THR A 590 19.98 6.74 -15.89
N ALA A 591 20.67 6.83 -14.74
CA ALA A 591 21.86 6.02 -14.45
C ALA A 591 21.93 5.62 -12.98
N ARG A 592 22.43 4.40 -12.71
CA ARG A 592 22.58 3.86 -11.35
C ARG A 592 23.91 4.33 -10.76
N ILE A 593 23.85 5.16 -9.73
CA ILE A 593 25.02 5.78 -9.09
C ILE A 593 25.56 4.83 -8.00
N MET A 594 26.81 4.39 -8.12
CA MET A 594 27.39 3.27 -7.35
C MET A 594 28.38 3.70 -6.25
N ALA A 595 28.59 5.00 -6.09
CA ALA A 595 29.24 5.63 -4.93
C ALA A 595 28.41 6.84 -4.50
N GLU A 596 28.49 7.29 -3.24
CA GLU A 596 27.86 8.56 -2.86
C GLU A 596 28.51 9.72 -3.64
N PRO A 597 27.72 10.62 -4.26
CA PRO A 597 28.27 11.67 -5.11
C PRO A 597 29.04 12.71 -4.29
N SER A 598 30.23 13.08 -4.78
CA SER A 598 31.03 14.19 -4.24
C SER A 598 30.59 15.57 -4.76
N ALA A 599 29.69 15.62 -5.74
CA ALA A 599 29.11 16.85 -6.27
C ALA A 599 28.19 17.51 -5.24
N ALA A 600 28.18 18.85 -5.19
CA ALA A 600 27.22 19.58 -4.39
C ALA A 600 25.79 19.35 -4.93
N VAL A 601 24.88 19.07 -4.01
CA VAL A 601 23.46 18.79 -4.29
C VAL A 601 22.58 19.54 -3.31
N GLU A 602 21.51 20.16 -3.81
CA GLU A 602 20.49 20.83 -3.00
C GLU A 602 19.19 20.02 -2.99
N LYS A 603 18.48 20.00 -1.86
CA LYS A 603 17.17 19.34 -1.80
C LYS A 603 16.14 20.16 -2.56
N LEU A 604 15.36 19.53 -3.44
CA LEU A 604 14.18 20.18 -4.01
C LEU A 604 13.14 20.48 -2.92
N PRO A 605 12.33 21.55 -3.06
CA PRO A 605 11.28 21.90 -2.11
C PRO A 605 10.24 20.79 -1.94
#